data_AF-A0A4Q3YPS6-F1
#
_entry.id   AF-A0A4Q3YPS6-F1
#
_cell.length_a   1.000
_cell.length_b   1.000
_cell.length_c   1.000
_cell.angle_alpha   90.00
_cell.angle_beta   90.00
_cell.angle_gamma   90.00
#
_symmetry.space_group_name_H-M   'P 1'
#
loop_
_entity.id
_entity.type
_entity.pdbx_description
1 polymer ?
#
loop_
_entity_poly.entity_id
_entity_poly.type
_entity_poly.pdbx_seq_one_letter_code
_entity_poly.pdbx_strand_id
1 'polypeptide(L)'
;MSSTKAFNNTVGIEKVVLRAKGLEQGPVSEAEVELARNILRKKGAGAIEAISVVGLCGTAEDAPLLEMYLHGEGNNLYAEYAIKALCRYLGMTDQYRPLLRQWITNRDDAFRRIAAIHLAKEYFRGYVDNALGRYLIDVLCDLEDNCRHAARSSLTDILNVRDRLNDPFGLVFADWDDDATLIVEVAAAQFGYDVPTILHRRPIH
;
A
#
# COMPACT_ATOMS: atom_id res chain seq x y z
N MET A 1 36.18 -8.44 13.14
CA MET A 1 35.40 -9.70 13.04
C MET A 1 33.88 -9.48 12.88
N SER A 2 33.41 -8.39 12.25
CA SER A 2 31.96 -8.05 12.23
C SER A 2 31.22 -8.30 10.91
N SER A 3 31.93 -8.56 9.80
CA SER A 3 31.33 -8.60 8.46
C SER A 3 30.62 -9.94 8.14
N THR A 4 31.16 -11.06 8.63
CA THR A 4 30.68 -12.40 8.25
C THR A 4 29.33 -12.79 8.90
N LYS A 5 29.01 -12.27 10.09
CA LYS A 5 27.72 -12.52 10.76
C LYS A 5 26.56 -11.74 10.12
N ALA A 6 26.83 -10.53 9.61
CA ALA A 6 25.81 -9.74 8.92
C ALA A 6 25.45 -10.37 7.58
N PHE A 7 26.45 -10.85 6.83
CA PHE A 7 26.24 -11.47 5.51
C PHE A 7 25.45 -12.78 5.58
N ASN A 8 25.66 -13.61 6.61
CA ASN A 8 24.91 -14.86 6.78
C ASN A 8 23.43 -14.65 7.16
N ASN A 9 23.08 -13.54 7.83
CA ASN A 9 21.69 -13.27 8.22
C ASN A 9 20.85 -12.78 7.03
N THR A 10 21.43 -12.00 6.12
CA THR A 10 20.73 -11.49 4.93
C THR A 10 20.36 -12.62 3.97
N VAL A 11 21.29 -13.53 3.69
CA VAL A 11 21.04 -14.72 2.85
C VAL A 11 20.00 -15.66 3.48
N GLY A 12 19.84 -15.61 4.81
CA GLY A 12 18.81 -16.36 5.52
C GLY A 12 17.41 -15.79 5.34
N ILE A 13 17.23 -14.49 5.59
CA ILE A 13 15.89 -13.86 5.59
C ILE A 13 15.27 -13.76 4.18
N GLU A 14 16.10 -13.61 3.14
CA GLU A 14 15.65 -13.58 1.74
C GLU A 14 14.89 -14.87 1.35
N LYS A 15 15.39 -16.04 1.75
CA LYS A 15 14.70 -17.31 1.50
C LYS A 15 13.44 -17.49 2.35
N VAL A 16 13.46 -16.97 3.58
CA VAL A 16 12.29 -17.02 4.46
C VAL A 16 11.15 -16.18 3.87
N VAL A 17 11.44 -14.98 3.36
CA VAL A 17 10.40 -14.11 2.79
C VAL A 17 9.79 -14.69 1.52
N LEU A 18 10.55 -15.43 0.70
CA LEU A 18 10.01 -16.09 -0.49
C LEU A 18 8.99 -17.18 -0.11
N ARG A 19 9.30 -18.01 0.89
CA ARG A 19 8.33 -18.97 1.45
C ARG A 19 7.14 -18.28 2.11
N ALA A 20 7.36 -17.21 2.88
CA ALA A 20 6.28 -16.44 3.50
C ALA A 20 5.29 -15.88 2.46
N LYS A 21 5.81 -15.45 1.29
CA LYS A 21 5.02 -14.95 0.15
C LYS A 21 4.36 -16.07 -0.68
N GLY A 22 4.63 -17.34 -0.36
CA GLY A 22 4.17 -18.49 -1.15
C GLY A 22 4.87 -18.64 -2.51
N LEU A 23 6.02 -17.97 -2.71
CA LEU A 23 6.82 -18.05 -3.94
C LEU A 23 7.77 -19.25 -3.93
N GLU A 24 8.05 -19.80 -2.75
CA GLU A 24 8.82 -21.04 -2.56
C GLU A 24 8.06 -22.01 -1.66
N GLN A 25 8.36 -23.30 -1.79
CA GLN A 25 7.71 -24.35 -0.98
C GLN A 25 8.25 -24.41 0.45
N GLY A 26 7.37 -24.80 1.37
CA GLY A 26 7.70 -25.10 2.77
C GLY A 26 7.15 -24.06 3.75
N PRO A 27 6.84 -24.47 4.99
CA PRO A 27 6.34 -23.55 6.00
C PRO A 27 7.43 -22.58 6.45
N VAL A 28 7.01 -21.48 7.05
CA VAL A 28 7.87 -20.59 7.86
C VAL A 28 7.71 -21.01 9.32
N SER A 29 8.82 -21.32 9.98
CA SER A 29 8.86 -21.74 11.38
C SER A 29 8.89 -20.56 12.34
N GLU A 30 8.49 -20.76 13.60
CA GLU A 30 8.52 -19.72 14.64
C GLU A 30 9.94 -19.15 14.86
N ALA A 31 10.97 -19.99 14.75
CA ALA A 31 12.36 -19.55 14.85
C ALA A 31 12.77 -18.59 13.72
N GLU A 32 12.19 -18.76 12.52
CA GLU A 32 12.42 -17.88 11.38
C GLU A 32 11.65 -16.56 11.51
N VAL A 33 10.45 -16.59 12.09
CA VAL A 33 9.72 -15.37 12.47
C VAL A 33 10.49 -14.61 13.55
N GLU A 34 11.04 -15.30 14.55
CA GLU A 34 11.87 -14.68 15.59
C GLU A 34 13.19 -14.14 15.04
N LEU A 35 13.79 -14.77 14.02
CA LEU A 35 14.91 -14.20 13.28
C LEU A 35 14.52 -12.85 12.65
N ALA A 36 13.36 -12.79 11.99
CA ALA A 36 12.85 -11.56 11.38
C ALA A 36 12.64 -10.46 12.44
N ARG A 37 11.96 -10.78 13.55
CA ARG A 37 11.80 -9.85 14.69
C ARG A 37 13.14 -9.31 15.19
N ASN A 38 14.15 -10.17 15.30
CA ASN A 38 15.48 -9.77 15.75
C ASN A 38 16.22 -8.88 14.74
N ILE A 39 16.01 -9.06 13.44
CA ILE A 39 16.52 -8.14 12.42
C ILE A 39 15.88 -6.76 12.60
N LEU A 40 14.56 -6.71 12.82
CA LEU A 40 13.84 -5.45 13.04
C LEU A 40 14.30 -4.72 14.31
N ARG A 41 14.37 -5.42 15.45
CA ARG A 41 14.83 -4.84 16.72
C ARG A 41 16.24 -4.23 16.61
N LYS A 42 17.12 -4.85 15.81
CA LYS A 42 18.51 -4.40 15.63
C LYS A 42 18.69 -3.38 14.51
N LYS A 43 17.61 -3.05 13.76
CA LYS A 43 17.69 -2.25 12.53
C LYS A 43 18.75 -2.79 11.56
N GLY A 44 18.81 -4.12 11.45
CA GLY A 44 19.80 -4.81 10.62
C GLY A 44 19.54 -4.69 9.12
N ALA A 45 20.51 -5.13 8.32
CA ALA A 45 20.28 -5.38 6.90
C ALA A 45 19.16 -6.43 6.71
N GLY A 46 18.39 -6.32 5.63
CA GLY A 46 17.24 -7.20 5.37
C GLY A 46 15.94 -6.77 6.06
N ALA A 47 15.81 -5.49 6.42
CA ALA A 47 14.64 -4.99 7.15
C ALA A 47 13.33 -5.10 6.34
N ILE A 48 13.38 -4.96 5.01
CA ILE A 48 12.19 -5.07 4.14
C ILE A 48 11.66 -6.52 4.14
N GLU A 49 12.57 -7.47 4.01
CA GLU A 49 12.30 -8.90 4.06
C GLU A 49 11.74 -9.26 5.43
N ALA A 50 12.38 -8.76 6.50
CA ALA A 50 11.93 -9.00 7.87
C ALA A 50 10.54 -8.38 8.15
N ILE A 51 10.26 -7.15 7.69
CA ILE A 51 8.92 -6.53 7.78
C ILE A 51 7.90 -7.43 7.07
N SER A 52 8.23 -7.94 5.89
CA SER A 52 7.33 -8.81 5.13
C SER A 52 7.06 -10.13 5.84
N VAL A 53 8.09 -10.78 6.40
CA VAL A 53 7.95 -12.02 7.16
C VAL A 53 7.11 -11.80 8.42
N VAL A 54 7.40 -10.75 9.19
CA VAL A 54 6.62 -10.41 10.39
C VAL A 54 5.16 -10.09 10.04
N GLY A 55 4.92 -9.35 8.96
CA GLY A 55 3.55 -9.08 8.50
C GLY A 55 2.79 -10.35 8.13
N LEU A 56 3.39 -11.23 7.32
CA LEU A 56 2.73 -12.42 6.76
C LEU A 56 2.60 -13.59 7.74
N CYS A 57 3.54 -13.73 8.67
CA CYS A 57 3.65 -14.90 9.55
C CYS A 57 3.61 -14.55 11.05
N GLY A 58 3.63 -13.27 11.40
CA GLY A 58 3.54 -12.81 12.79
C GLY A 58 2.11 -12.64 13.28
N THR A 59 1.96 -11.86 14.35
CA THR A 59 0.66 -11.58 14.98
C THR A 59 0.48 -10.09 15.24
N ALA A 60 -0.71 -9.67 15.69
CA ALA A 60 -0.97 -8.29 16.07
C ALA A 60 -0.03 -7.76 17.18
N GLU A 61 0.54 -8.64 18.01
CA GLU A 61 1.52 -8.27 19.03
C GLU A 61 2.84 -7.77 18.45
N ASP A 62 3.11 -8.06 17.17
CA ASP A 62 4.30 -7.61 16.45
C ASP A 62 4.17 -6.16 15.93
N ALA A 63 2.99 -5.55 16.04
CA ALA A 63 2.72 -4.21 15.51
C ALA A 63 3.72 -3.13 15.99
N PRO A 64 4.10 -3.06 17.28
CA PRO A 64 5.07 -2.07 17.73
C PRO A 64 6.44 -2.18 17.04
N LEU A 65 6.86 -3.38 16.60
CA LEU A 65 8.10 -3.56 15.85
C LEU A 65 8.00 -2.95 14.45
N LEU A 66 6.84 -3.06 13.81
CA LEU A 66 6.58 -2.51 12.47
C LEU A 66 6.39 -0.99 12.53
N GLU A 67 5.76 -0.47 13.58
CA GLU A 67 5.54 0.96 13.77
C GLU A 67 6.84 1.77 13.78
N MET A 68 7.92 1.18 14.29
CA MET A 68 9.26 1.79 14.28
C MET A 68 9.76 2.18 12.88
N TYR A 69 9.15 1.61 11.83
CA TYR A 69 9.52 1.81 10.42
C TYR A 69 8.56 2.75 9.67
N LEU A 70 7.48 3.24 10.30
CA LEU A 70 6.52 4.15 9.66
C LEU A 70 7.06 5.58 9.49
N HIS A 71 7.93 6.01 10.40
CA HIS A 71 8.33 7.40 10.55
C HIS A 71 9.83 7.61 10.31
N GLY A 72 10.21 8.83 9.89
CA GLY A 72 11.59 9.24 9.65
C GLY A 72 11.83 9.74 8.22
N GLU A 73 12.68 10.76 8.10
CA GLU A 73 13.17 11.23 6.81
C GLU A 73 14.06 10.13 6.19
N GLY A 74 13.78 9.76 4.94
CA GLY A 74 14.47 8.67 4.24
C GLY A 74 13.88 7.27 4.45
N ASN A 75 12.87 7.11 5.33
CA ASN A 75 12.22 5.82 5.57
C ASN A 75 11.08 5.49 4.59
N ASN A 76 10.95 6.20 3.46
CA ASN A 76 9.82 6.04 2.55
C ASN A 76 9.62 4.59 2.10
N LEU A 77 10.71 3.89 1.76
CA LEU A 77 10.66 2.49 1.38
C LEU A 77 10.17 1.61 2.54
N TYR A 78 10.78 1.74 3.73
CA TYR A 78 10.35 0.95 4.89
C TYR A 78 8.92 1.25 5.33
N ALA A 79 8.50 2.52 5.25
CA ALA A 79 7.17 2.97 5.62
C ALA A 79 6.09 2.32 4.76
N GLU A 80 6.31 2.18 3.45
CA GLU A 80 5.43 1.44 2.55
C GLU A 80 5.26 -0.02 3.00
N TYR A 81 6.35 -0.74 3.23
CA TYR A 81 6.29 -2.14 3.65
C TYR A 81 5.65 -2.29 5.03
N ALA A 82 5.98 -1.40 5.97
CA ALA A 82 5.48 -1.43 7.33
C ALA A 82 3.97 -1.17 7.39
N ILE A 83 3.48 -0.12 6.72
CA ILE A 83 2.03 0.17 6.71
C ILE A 83 1.24 -0.94 6.03
N LYS A 84 1.81 -1.54 4.98
CA LYS A 84 1.20 -2.68 4.29
C LYS A 84 1.16 -3.91 5.21
N ALA A 85 2.24 -4.21 5.92
CA ALA A 85 2.27 -5.32 6.86
C ALA A 85 1.22 -5.16 7.97
N LEU A 86 1.16 -3.98 8.59
CA LEU A 86 0.19 -3.65 9.65
C LEU A 86 -1.26 -3.77 9.15
N CYS A 87 -1.59 -3.14 8.03
CA CYS A 87 -2.97 -3.07 7.55
C CYS A 87 -3.42 -4.34 6.84
N ARG A 88 -2.64 -4.83 5.86
CA ARG A 88 -3.08 -5.91 4.97
C ARG A 88 -2.85 -7.29 5.57
N TYR A 89 -1.71 -7.51 6.23
CA TYR A 89 -1.33 -8.85 6.66
C TYR A 89 -1.73 -9.11 8.12
N LEU A 90 -1.52 -8.13 9.02
CA LEU A 90 -1.97 -8.23 10.41
C LEU A 90 -3.44 -7.80 10.61
N GLY A 91 -4.09 -7.26 9.57
CA GLY A 91 -5.50 -6.89 9.61
C GLY A 91 -5.83 -5.68 10.49
N MET A 92 -4.84 -4.86 10.84
CA MET A 92 -4.99 -3.77 11.83
C MET A 92 -5.50 -2.47 11.21
N THR A 93 -6.20 -2.53 10.08
CA THR A 93 -6.62 -1.33 9.34
C THR A 93 -7.47 -0.38 10.18
N ASP A 94 -8.32 -0.88 11.08
CA ASP A 94 -9.12 -0.02 11.96
C ASP A 94 -8.26 0.91 12.82
N GLN A 95 -7.16 0.38 13.37
CA GLN A 95 -6.23 1.13 14.21
C GLN A 95 -5.44 2.16 13.41
N TYR A 96 -5.00 1.81 12.19
CA TYR A 96 -4.19 2.69 11.35
C TYR A 96 -5.00 3.54 10.36
N ARG A 97 -6.34 3.46 10.41
CA ARG A 97 -7.24 4.21 9.52
C ARG A 97 -6.96 5.73 9.54
N PRO A 98 -6.75 6.39 10.70
CA PRO A 98 -6.43 7.82 10.72
C PRO A 98 -5.13 8.14 9.98
N LEU A 99 -4.10 7.31 10.15
CA LEU A 99 -2.81 7.47 9.48
C LEU A 99 -2.93 7.27 7.96
N LEU A 100 -3.67 6.24 7.53
CA LEU A 100 -3.95 6.02 6.11
C LEU A 100 -4.67 7.21 5.48
N ARG A 101 -5.71 7.74 6.14
CA ARG A 101 -6.42 8.94 5.66
C ARG A 101 -5.46 10.11 5.52
N GLN A 102 -4.64 10.37 6.53
CA GLN A 102 -3.63 11.42 6.51
C GLN A 102 -2.67 11.25 5.31
N TRP A 103 -2.12 10.06 5.12
CA TRP A 103 -1.17 9.79 4.02
C TRP A 103 -1.82 9.89 2.64
N ILE A 104 -3.05 9.38 2.46
CA ILE A 104 -3.80 9.50 1.20
C ILE A 104 -3.99 10.98 0.80
N THR A 105 -4.27 11.84 1.77
CA THR A 105 -4.52 13.27 1.52
C THR A 105 -3.26 14.13 1.47
N ASN A 106 -2.08 13.59 1.81
CA ASN A 106 -0.83 14.35 1.87
C ASN A 106 -0.18 14.48 0.48
N ARG A 107 -0.39 15.62 -0.19
CA ARG A 107 0.16 15.88 -1.54
C ARG A 107 1.67 16.08 -1.56
N ASP A 108 2.30 16.40 -0.43
CA ASP A 108 3.73 16.70 -0.34
C ASP A 108 4.60 15.43 -0.24
N ASP A 109 4.00 14.28 0.08
CA ASP A 109 4.70 12.99 0.22
C ASP A 109 4.10 11.94 -0.73
N ALA A 110 4.48 12.04 -2.00
CA ALA A 110 3.98 11.15 -3.05
C ALA A 110 4.24 9.66 -2.74
N PHE A 111 5.37 9.32 -2.12
CA PHE A 111 5.71 7.93 -1.81
C PHE A 111 4.75 7.33 -0.78
N ARG A 112 4.58 7.98 0.38
CA ARG A 112 3.65 7.50 1.41
C ARG A 112 2.20 7.57 0.94
N ARG A 113 1.85 8.59 0.13
CA ARG A 113 0.53 8.73 -0.45
C ARG A 113 0.18 7.57 -1.39
N ILE A 114 1.07 7.19 -2.30
CA ILE A 114 0.88 6.03 -3.19
C ILE A 114 0.69 4.74 -2.36
N ALA A 115 1.56 4.52 -1.37
CA ALA A 115 1.47 3.35 -0.49
C ALA A 115 0.11 3.28 0.25
N ALA A 116 -0.35 4.41 0.77
CA ALA A 116 -1.64 4.48 1.48
C ALA A 116 -2.84 4.36 0.54
N ILE A 117 -2.77 4.92 -0.67
CA ILE A 117 -3.82 4.76 -1.69
C ILE A 117 -3.96 3.28 -2.06
N HIS A 118 -2.87 2.53 -2.26
CA HIS A 118 -2.92 1.08 -2.50
C HIS A 118 -3.52 0.25 -1.35
N LEU A 119 -3.69 0.85 -0.17
CA LEU A 119 -4.39 0.26 0.98
C LEU A 119 -5.82 0.78 1.14
N ALA A 120 -6.32 1.58 0.20
CA ALA A 120 -7.66 2.14 0.31
C ALA A 120 -8.74 1.05 0.28
N LYS A 121 -8.53 -0.07 -0.43
CA LYS A 121 -9.45 -1.21 -0.37
C LYS A 121 -9.61 -1.74 1.06
N GLU A 122 -8.51 -1.91 1.78
CA GLU A 122 -8.54 -2.26 3.19
C GLU A 122 -9.21 -1.17 4.02
N TYR A 123 -8.88 0.10 3.77
CA TYR A 123 -9.45 1.25 4.48
C TYR A 123 -10.99 1.25 4.46
N PHE A 124 -11.58 1.04 3.28
CA PHE A 124 -13.03 1.06 3.03
C PHE A 124 -13.74 -0.25 3.37
N ARG A 125 -13.02 -1.32 3.77
CA ARG A 125 -13.64 -2.59 4.14
C ARG A 125 -14.50 -2.41 5.39
N GLY A 126 -15.82 -2.48 5.21
CA GLY A 126 -16.79 -2.30 6.30
C GLY A 126 -16.85 -0.87 6.87
N TYR A 127 -16.27 0.13 6.18
CA TYR A 127 -16.20 1.51 6.63
C TYR A 127 -16.53 2.48 5.49
N VAL A 128 -17.37 3.47 5.77
CA VAL A 128 -17.82 4.45 4.78
C VAL A 128 -17.17 5.81 5.06
N ASP A 129 -16.53 6.37 4.04
CA ASP A 129 -15.93 7.70 4.07
C ASP A 129 -16.11 8.40 2.73
N ASN A 130 -17.28 9.00 2.53
CA ASN A 130 -17.63 9.64 1.26
C ASN A 130 -16.65 10.76 0.90
N ALA A 131 -16.10 11.47 1.88
CA ALA A 131 -15.13 12.53 1.63
C ALA A 131 -13.82 11.98 1.07
N LEU A 132 -13.31 10.88 1.62
CA LEU A 132 -12.10 10.24 1.07
C LEU A 132 -12.36 9.57 -0.27
N GLY A 133 -13.56 8.99 -0.46
CA GLY A 133 -13.98 8.41 -1.73
C GLY A 133 -13.99 9.47 -2.84
N ARG A 134 -14.60 10.63 -2.58
CA ARG A 134 -14.57 11.80 -3.47
C ARG A 134 -13.15 12.27 -3.77
N TYR A 135 -12.30 12.34 -2.73
CA TYR A 135 -10.91 12.71 -2.92
C TYR A 135 -10.19 11.75 -3.88
N LEU A 136 -10.39 10.42 -3.74
CA LEU A 136 -9.79 9.45 -4.67
C LEU A 136 -10.31 9.61 -6.12
N ILE A 137 -11.57 9.99 -6.28
CA ILE A 137 -12.12 10.36 -7.60
C ILE A 137 -11.39 11.60 -8.15
N ASP A 138 -11.19 12.63 -7.33
CA ASP A 138 -10.44 13.83 -7.75
C ASP A 138 -8.99 13.49 -8.15
N VAL A 139 -8.33 12.58 -7.42
CA VAL A 139 -6.98 12.09 -7.78
C VAL A 139 -6.99 11.41 -9.15
N LEU A 140 -8.02 10.61 -9.46
CA LEU A 140 -8.13 9.94 -10.76
C LEU A 140 -8.39 10.93 -11.91
N CYS A 141 -9.21 11.94 -11.65
CA CYS A 141 -9.63 12.99 -12.59
C CYS A 141 -8.56 14.05 -12.88
N ASP A 142 -7.59 14.25 -11.99
CA ASP A 142 -6.48 15.20 -12.19
C ASP A 142 -5.39 14.54 -13.03
N LEU A 143 -5.30 14.89 -14.32
CA LEU A 143 -4.37 14.24 -15.26
C LEU A 143 -2.89 14.38 -14.89
N GLU A 144 -2.55 15.39 -14.09
CA GLU A 144 -1.19 15.69 -13.64
C GLU A 144 -0.87 15.06 -12.27
N ASP A 145 -1.84 14.43 -11.59
CA ASP A 145 -1.58 13.81 -10.30
C ASP A 145 -0.79 12.50 -10.48
N ASN A 146 0.43 12.47 -9.94
CA ASN A 146 1.32 11.30 -9.99
C ASN A 146 0.71 10.04 -9.31
N CYS A 147 -0.37 10.18 -8.54
CA CYS A 147 -1.06 9.07 -7.87
C CYS A 147 -2.26 8.52 -8.66
N ARG A 148 -2.55 9.02 -9.87
CA ARG A 148 -3.69 8.56 -10.70
C ARG A 148 -3.77 7.06 -10.87
N HIS A 149 -2.66 6.39 -11.21
CA HIS A 149 -2.62 4.93 -11.37
C HIS A 149 -3.01 4.21 -10.08
N ALA A 150 -2.49 4.68 -8.94
CA ALA A 150 -2.81 4.10 -7.64
C ALA A 150 -4.30 4.31 -7.31
N ALA A 151 -4.85 5.49 -7.59
CA ALA A 151 -6.27 5.80 -7.40
C ALA A 151 -7.16 4.93 -8.30
N ARG A 152 -6.84 4.80 -9.59
CA ARG A 152 -7.53 3.90 -10.53
C ARG A 152 -7.57 2.48 -10.00
N SER A 153 -6.39 1.91 -9.70
CA SER A 153 -6.26 0.53 -9.20
C SER A 153 -7.10 0.32 -7.94
N SER A 154 -7.03 1.26 -7.00
CA SER A 154 -7.71 1.17 -5.72
C SER A 154 -9.22 1.33 -5.85
N LEU A 155 -9.70 2.28 -6.67
CA LEU A 155 -11.12 2.44 -6.96
C LEU A 155 -11.69 1.21 -7.65
N THR A 156 -10.98 0.64 -8.65
CA THR A 156 -11.37 -0.62 -9.28
C THR A 156 -11.57 -1.74 -8.24
N ASP A 157 -10.67 -1.83 -7.26
CA ASP A 157 -10.73 -2.83 -6.19
C ASP A 157 -11.81 -2.56 -5.13
N ILE A 158 -12.07 -1.29 -4.80
CA ILE A 158 -13.11 -0.87 -3.85
C ILE A 158 -14.51 -1.10 -4.43
N LEU A 159 -14.70 -0.74 -5.69
CA LEU A 159 -15.98 -0.81 -6.40
C LEU A 159 -16.26 -2.21 -6.97
N ASN A 160 -15.24 -3.09 -6.97
CA ASN A 160 -15.31 -4.44 -7.53
C ASN A 160 -15.83 -4.46 -8.98
N VAL A 161 -15.25 -3.60 -9.83
CA VAL A 161 -15.66 -3.43 -11.24
C VAL A 161 -14.68 -4.06 -12.24
N ARG A 162 -13.70 -4.83 -11.75
CA ARG A 162 -12.58 -5.35 -12.55
C ARG A 162 -13.03 -6.17 -13.79
N ASP A 163 -14.14 -6.88 -13.67
CA ASP A 163 -14.75 -7.71 -14.73
C ASP A 163 -15.46 -6.91 -15.82
N ARG A 164 -15.66 -5.60 -15.60
CA ARG A 164 -16.32 -4.68 -16.54
C ARG A 164 -15.34 -3.80 -17.32
N LEU A 165 -14.05 -3.89 -17.00
CA LEU A 165 -12.98 -3.07 -17.59
C LEU A 165 -12.36 -3.74 -18.81
N ASN A 166 -12.02 -2.95 -19.82
CA ASN A 166 -11.30 -3.41 -21.01
C ASN A 166 -9.83 -3.69 -20.68
N ASP A 167 -9.22 -2.88 -19.82
CA ASP A 167 -7.90 -3.11 -19.23
C ASP A 167 -8.02 -3.21 -17.69
N PRO A 168 -8.33 -4.41 -17.16
CA PRO A 168 -8.54 -4.62 -15.73
C PRO A 168 -7.36 -4.22 -14.84
N PHE A 169 -6.15 -4.15 -15.41
CA PHE A 169 -4.91 -3.88 -14.68
C PHE A 169 -4.37 -2.47 -14.96
N GLY A 170 -4.88 -1.75 -15.96
CA GLY A 170 -4.44 -0.40 -16.31
C GLY A 170 -2.99 -0.37 -16.80
N LEU A 171 -2.59 -1.37 -17.58
CA LEU A 171 -1.27 -1.46 -18.21
C LEU A 171 -1.04 -0.34 -19.24
N VAL A 172 -2.11 0.15 -19.88
CA VAL A 172 -2.08 1.24 -20.85
C VAL A 172 -2.89 2.43 -20.31
N PHE A 173 -2.41 3.05 -19.22
CA PHE A 173 -3.15 4.11 -18.53
C PHE A 173 -2.38 5.44 -18.47
N ALA A 174 -2.12 6.04 -19.63
CA ALA A 174 -1.53 7.39 -19.72
C ALA A 174 -2.60 8.47 -19.88
N ASP A 175 -3.62 8.20 -20.69
CA ASP A 175 -4.69 9.13 -21.05
C ASP A 175 -6.02 8.81 -20.34
N TRP A 176 -7.01 9.68 -20.55
CA TRP A 176 -8.39 9.40 -20.12
C TRP A 176 -9.05 8.42 -21.09
N ASP A 177 -9.55 7.30 -20.56
CA ASP A 177 -10.17 6.20 -21.34
C ASP A 177 -11.60 5.86 -20.87
N ASP A 178 -12.25 4.93 -21.59
CA ASP A 178 -13.60 4.47 -21.26
C ASP A 178 -13.64 3.77 -19.89
N ASP A 179 -12.55 3.08 -19.50
CA ASP A 179 -12.41 2.45 -18.20
C ASP A 179 -12.39 3.48 -17.06
N ALA A 180 -11.64 4.58 -17.21
CA ALA A 180 -11.62 5.68 -16.25
C ALA A 180 -13.00 6.32 -16.11
N THR A 181 -13.70 6.51 -17.24
CA THR A 181 -15.08 7.02 -17.25
C THR A 181 -15.99 6.11 -16.43
N LEU A 182 -15.96 4.80 -16.68
CA LEU A 182 -16.75 3.81 -15.95
C LEU A 182 -16.42 3.81 -14.44
N ILE A 183 -15.14 3.82 -14.09
CA ILE A 183 -14.69 3.83 -12.69
C ILE A 183 -15.22 5.07 -11.99
N VAL A 184 -15.10 6.25 -12.60
CA VAL A 184 -15.55 7.51 -12.02
C VAL A 184 -17.06 7.56 -11.87
N GLU A 185 -17.84 7.12 -12.86
CA GLU A 185 -19.30 7.07 -12.77
C GLU A 185 -19.78 6.17 -11.61
N VAL A 186 -19.21 4.97 -11.50
CA VAL A 186 -19.57 4.02 -10.43
C VAL A 186 -19.12 4.55 -9.07
N ALA A 187 -17.92 5.13 -8.98
CA ALA A 187 -17.41 5.74 -7.76
C ALA A 187 -18.28 6.93 -7.32
N ALA A 188 -18.64 7.79 -8.26
CA ALA A 188 -19.47 8.97 -8.03
C ALA A 188 -20.84 8.59 -7.48
N ALA A 189 -21.48 7.57 -8.05
CA ALA A 189 -22.73 7.03 -7.53
C ALA A 189 -22.56 6.49 -6.10
N GLN A 190 -21.47 5.76 -5.82
CA GLN A 190 -21.23 5.14 -4.51
C GLN A 190 -20.89 6.17 -3.41
N PHE A 191 -20.09 7.18 -3.71
CA PHE A 191 -19.63 8.18 -2.73
C PHE A 191 -20.45 9.49 -2.78
N GLY A 192 -21.52 9.51 -3.57
CA GLY A 192 -22.43 10.65 -3.77
C GLY A 192 -21.70 11.87 -4.30
N TYR A 193 -21.07 11.78 -5.47
CA TYR A 193 -20.34 12.88 -6.10
C TYR A 193 -21.00 13.28 -7.43
N ASP A 194 -21.85 14.30 -7.42
CA ASP A 194 -22.76 14.54 -8.54
C ASP A 194 -22.08 14.96 -9.85
N VAL A 195 -20.93 15.66 -9.79
CA VAL A 195 -20.24 16.14 -11.00
C VAL A 195 -18.71 16.13 -10.82
N PRO A 196 -18.05 14.97 -10.93
CA PRO A 196 -16.59 14.91 -10.99
C PRO A 196 -16.10 15.65 -12.24
N THR A 197 -15.16 16.58 -12.07
CA THR A 197 -14.59 17.34 -13.19
C THR A 197 -13.21 16.77 -13.54
N ILE A 198 -13.02 16.39 -14.80
CA ILE A 198 -11.70 16.01 -15.32
C ILE A 198 -10.86 17.30 -15.41
N LEU A 199 -9.74 17.35 -14.69
CA LEU A 199 -8.87 18.51 -14.67
C LEU A 199 -7.76 18.35 -15.70
N HIS A 200 -7.82 19.17 -16.74
CA HIS A 200 -6.71 19.39 -17.66
C HIS A 200 -5.98 20.66 -17.24
N ARG A 201 -4.77 20.58 -16.67
CA ARG A 201 -3.91 21.77 -16.64
C ARG A 201 -3.31 21.94 -18.03
N ARG A 202 -3.66 23.03 -18.71
CA ARG A 202 -2.95 23.46 -19.92
C ARG A 202 -1.47 23.68 -19.58
N PRO A 203 -0.54 23.43 -20.52
CA PRO A 203 0.86 23.75 -20.31
C PRO A 203 1.00 25.24 -20.00
N ILE A 204 1.76 25.54 -18.96
CA ILE A 204 2.25 26.90 -18.70
C ILE A 204 3.17 27.24 -19.87
N HIS A 205 2.75 28.20 -20.70
CA HIS A 205 3.56 28.75 -21.79
C HIS A 205 4.84 29.40 -21.26
#